data_AF-A0A0Q3HMU2-F1
#
_entry.id   AF-A0A0Q3HMU2-F1
#
_cell.length_a   1.000
_cell.length_b   1.000
_cell.length_c   1.000
_cell.angle_alpha   90.00
_cell.angle_beta   90.00
_cell.angle_gamma   90.00
#
_symmetry.space_group_name_H-M   'P 1'
#
loop_
_entity.id
_entity.type
_entity.pdbx_description
1 polymer ?
#
loop_
_entity_poly.entity_id
_entity_poly.type
_entity_poly.pdbx_seq_one_letter_code
_entity_poly.pdbx_strand_id
1 'polypeptide(L)'
;MGSNDGLIKSVIICVLILGLLLEHQAVQVDARQSCCSSTEGRRCYLRCRLTVEACLEECGCIIISGSTCPSAFPYPPLAADSRKENSGDAVVAA
;
A
#
# COMPACT_ATOMS: atom_id res chain seq x y z
N MET A 1 -10.55 36.37 38.06
CA MET A 1 -10.62 35.84 36.68
C MET A 1 -9.49 34.84 36.49
N GLY A 2 -9.85 33.57 36.26
CA GLY A 2 -8.90 32.46 36.23
C GLY A 2 -8.08 32.44 34.94
N SER A 3 -6.77 32.27 35.10
CA SER A 3 -5.79 32.11 34.02
C SER A 3 -6.09 30.84 33.23
N ASN A 4 -6.77 31.02 32.10
CA ASN A 4 -7.10 30.01 31.10
C ASN A 4 -5.98 29.85 30.05
N ASP A 5 -4.95 30.68 30.12
CA ASP A 5 -3.82 30.71 29.18
C ASP A 5 -2.99 29.43 29.21
N GLY A 6 -2.86 28.80 30.38
CA GLY A 6 -2.12 27.54 30.55
C GLY A 6 -2.88 26.32 30.02
N LEU A 7 -4.20 26.30 30.22
CA LEU A 7 -5.09 25.23 29.72
C LEU A 7 -5.15 25.25 28.19
N ILE A 8 -5.29 26.42 27.57
CA ILE A 8 -5.33 26.56 26.11
C ILE A 8 -4.02 26.07 25.48
N LYS A 9 -2.87 26.45 26.06
CA LYS A 9 -1.54 25.97 25.61
C LYS A 9 -1.40 24.46 25.74
N SER A 10 -1.86 23.88 26.85
CA SER A 10 -1.82 22.42 27.05
C SER A 10 -2.69 21.69 26.02
N VAL A 11 -3.90 22.19 25.74
CA VAL A 11 -4.81 21.59 24.75
C VAL A 11 -4.23 21.69 23.35
N ILE A 12 -3.66 22.84 22.98
CA ILE A 12 -3.01 23.03 21.67
C ILE A 12 -1.86 22.02 21.49
N ILE A 13 -1.00 21.85 22.50
CA ILE A 13 0.11 20.88 22.43
C ILE A 13 -0.43 19.45 22.29
N CYS A 14 -1.47 19.07 23.04
CA CYS A 14 -2.09 17.75 22.91
C CYS A 14 -2.68 17.50 21.52
N VAL A 15 -3.38 18.49 20.94
CA VAL A 15 -3.96 18.37 19.59
C VAL A 15 -2.87 18.27 18.52
N LEU A 16 -1.77 19.02 18.66
CA LEU A 16 -0.62 18.93 17.76
C LEU A 16 0.05 17.55 17.81
N ILE A 17 0.23 16.96 19.00
CA ILE A 17 0.82 15.62 19.15
C ILE A 17 -0.10 14.55 18.53
N LEU A 18 -1.42 14.62 18.77
CA LEU A 18 -2.38 13.68 18.18
C LEU A 18 -2.48 13.83 16.65
N GLY A 19 -2.43 15.05 16.12
CA GLY A 19 -2.42 15.32 14.68
C GLY A 19 -1.18 14.78 13.98
N LEU A 20 0.01 15.02 14.55
CA LEU A 20 1.28 14.49 14.04
C LEU A 20 1.35 12.96 14.12
N LEU A 21 0.71 12.34 15.12
CA LEU A 21 0.67 10.89 15.26
C LEU A 21 -0.14 10.21 14.14
N LEU A 22 -1.15 10.87 13.58
CA LEU A 22 -1.92 10.33 12.44
C LEU A 22 -1.11 10.37 11.13
N GLU A 23 -0.27 11.38 10.93
CA GLU A 23 0.61 11.45 9.76
C GLU A 23 1.76 10.43 9.85
N HIS A 24 2.27 10.16 11.06
CA HIS A 24 3.30 9.14 11.30
C HIS A 24 2.72 7.71 11.47
N GLN A 25 1.40 7.57 11.70
CA GLN A 25 0.67 6.30 11.66
C GLN A 25 0.01 5.99 10.30
N ALA A 26 0.33 6.74 9.25
CA ALA A 26 0.56 6.12 7.94
C ALA A 26 1.82 5.23 8.04
N VAL A 27 1.82 4.33 9.04
CA VAL A 27 2.65 3.15 9.12
C VAL A 27 2.57 2.59 7.73
N GLN A 28 3.73 2.58 7.09
CA GLN A 28 4.01 1.65 6.04
C GLN A 28 3.66 0.29 6.64
N VAL A 29 2.39 -0.11 6.51
CA VAL A 29 2.10 -1.51 6.27
C VAL A 29 2.98 -1.76 5.09
N ASP A 30 4.12 -2.41 5.33
CA ASP A 30 4.90 -3.11 4.33
C ASP A 30 3.85 -3.67 3.40
N ALA A 31 3.60 -2.98 2.28
CA ALA A 31 2.48 -3.25 1.42
C ALA A 31 2.94 -4.49 0.67
N ARG A 32 2.81 -5.61 1.36
CA ARG A 32 3.31 -6.92 0.96
C ARG A 32 2.80 -7.12 -0.44
N GLN A 33 3.73 -7.03 -1.38
CA GLN A 33 3.39 -6.97 -2.79
C GLN A 33 2.79 -8.35 -3.14
N SER A 34 1.53 -8.35 -3.55
CA SER A 34 0.83 -9.59 -3.91
C SER A 34 0.98 -9.84 -5.41
N CYS A 35 1.63 -10.94 -5.78
CA CYS A 35 1.83 -11.34 -7.16
C CYS A 35 0.93 -12.53 -7.48
N CYS A 36 0.19 -12.48 -8.58
CA CYS A 36 -0.74 -13.53 -8.98
C CYS A 36 -0.23 -14.28 -10.22
N SER A 37 -0.66 -15.54 -10.38
CA SER A 37 -0.31 -16.38 -11.53
C SER A 37 -1.07 -16.01 -12.80
N SER A 38 -2.20 -15.31 -12.68
CA SER A 38 -3.06 -14.87 -13.79
C SER A 38 -3.73 -13.52 -13.51
N THR A 39 -4.21 -12.85 -14.56
CA THR A 39 -5.07 -11.66 -14.44
C THR A 39 -6.40 -11.97 -13.75
N GLU A 40 -6.95 -13.17 -13.96
CA GLU A 40 -8.17 -13.62 -13.29
C GLU A 40 -7.93 -13.84 -11.79
N GLY A 41 -6.81 -14.46 -11.41
CA GLY A 41 -6.38 -14.57 -10.02
C GLY A 41 -6.24 -13.21 -9.34
N ARG A 42 -5.72 -12.21 -10.07
CA ARG A 42 -5.66 -10.82 -9.57
C ARG A 42 -7.04 -10.23 -9.31
N ARG A 43 -8.00 -10.42 -10.22
CA ARG A 43 -9.39 -9.97 -10.04
C ARG A 43 -10.09 -10.71 -8.90
N CYS A 44 -9.85 -12.01 -8.77
CA CYS A 44 -10.31 -12.82 -7.65
C CYS A 44 -9.78 -12.24 -6.33
N TYR A 45 -8.47 -12.01 -6.21
CA TYR A 45 -7.86 -11.47 -5.00
C TYR A 45 -8.44 -10.09 -4.62
N LEU A 46 -8.70 -9.22 -5.60
CA LEU A 46 -9.33 -7.91 -5.40
C LEU A 46 -10.78 -7.98 -4.92
N ARG A 47 -11.52 -9.04 -5.26
CA ARG A 47 -12.93 -9.21 -4.87
C ARG A 47 -13.10 -10.15 -3.68
N CYS A 48 -12.05 -10.86 -3.29
CA CYS A 48 -12.07 -11.80 -2.18
C CYS A 48 -12.34 -11.06 -0.87
N ARG A 49 -13.29 -11.60 -0.08
CA ARG A 49 -13.69 -11.04 1.22
C ARG A 49 -13.25 -11.90 2.41
N LEU A 50 -12.38 -12.89 2.16
CA LEU A 50 -11.77 -13.73 3.18
C LEU A 50 -10.54 -13.05 3.80
N THR A 51 -9.87 -13.74 4.70
CA THR A 51 -8.54 -13.34 5.19
C THR A 51 -7.52 -13.33 4.06
N VAL A 52 -6.47 -12.49 4.17
CA VAL A 52 -5.41 -12.37 3.16
C VAL A 52 -4.85 -13.72 2.73
N GLU A 53 -4.49 -14.58 3.68
CA GLU A 53 -3.92 -15.92 3.41
C GLU A 53 -4.88 -16.80 2.60
N ALA A 54 -6.15 -16.87 3.01
CA ALA A 54 -7.19 -17.60 2.27
C ALA A 54 -7.40 -17.05 0.85
N CYS A 55 -7.35 -15.73 0.66
CA CYS A 55 -7.47 -15.13 -0.68
C CYS A 55 -6.25 -15.41 -1.57
N LEU A 56 -5.05 -15.53 -0.99
CA LEU A 56 -3.84 -15.90 -1.74
C LEU A 56 -3.95 -17.35 -2.25
N GLU A 57 -4.37 -18.26 -1.39
CA GLU A 57 -4.53 -19.68 -1.72
C GLU A 57 -5.63 -19.88 -2.78
N GLU A 58 -6.83 -19.34 -2.54
CA GLU A 58 -7.98 -19.50 -3.42
C GLU A 58 -7.75 -18.86 -4.80
N CYS A 59 -7.10 -17.69 -4.85
CA CYS A 59 -6.92 -16.94 -6.09
C CYS A 59 -5.56 -17.21 -6.78
N GLY A 60 -4.74 -18.12 -6.25
CA GLY A 60 -3.44 -18.47 -6.83
C GLY A 60 -2.45 -17.31 -6.87
N CYS A 61 -2.36 -16.58 -5.76
CA CYS A 61 -1.47 -15.44 -5.56
C CYS A 61 -0.49 -15.71 -4.41
N ILE A 62 0.64 -15.00 -4.41
CA ILE A 62 1.66 -15.07 -3.35
C ILE A 62 1.97 -13.67 -2.86
N ILE A 63 2.43 -13.57 -1.62
CA ILE A 63 3.04 -12.36 -1.09
C ILE A 63 4.56 -12.49 -1.23
N ILE A 64 5.19 -11.44 -1.74
CA ILE A 64 6.64 -11.29 -1.74
C ILE A 64 7.07 -10.15 -0.82
N SER A 65 8.28 -10.26 -0.28
CA SER A 65 8.93 -9.18 0.50
C SER A 65 9.69 -8.19 -0.40
N GLY A 66 9.74 -8.42 -1.71
CA GLY A 66 10.42 -7.56 -2.69
C GLY A 66 9.43 -6.73 -3.51
N SER A 67 9.96 -5.84 -4.35
CA SER A 67 9.16 -5.02 -5.28
C SER A 67 8.87 -5.70 -6.62
N THR A 68 9.61 -6.75 -6.97
CA THR A 68 9.53 -7.41 -8.28
C THR A 68 8.88 -8.79 -8.18
N CYS A 69 7.83 -9.00 -8.96
CA CYS A 69 7.18 -10.29 -9.04
C CYS A 69 8.05 -11.36 -9.73
N PRO A 70 8.09 -12.59 -9.21
CA PRO A 70 8.80 -13.69 -9.86
C PRO A 70 8.10 -14.07 -11.18
N SER A 71 8.86 -14.66 -12.11
CA SER A 71 8.35 -15.06 -13.44
C SER A 71 7.18 -16.03 -13.38
N ALA A 72 7.07 -16.84 -12.32
CA ALA A 72 5.93 -17.74 -12.09
C ALA A 72 4.63 -17.02 -11.68
N PHE A 73 4.72 -15.77 -11.20
CA PHE A 73 3.58 -14.94 -10.78
C PHE A 73 3.67 -13.55 -11.39
N PRO A 74 3.55 -13.40 -12.72
CA PRO A 74 3.93 -12.17 -13.42
C PRO A 74 2.89 -11.04 -13.28
N TYR A 75 1.82 -11.22 -12.52
CA TYR A 75 0.74 -10.25 -12.37
C TYR A 75 0.84 -9.50 -11.04
N PRO A 76 1.52 -8.33 -10.98
CA PRO A 76 1.65 -7.53 -9.78
C PRO A 76 0.31 -6.95 -9.32
N PRO A 77 0.27 -6.32 -8.14
CA PRO A 77 -0.76 -5.34 -7.83
C PRO A 77 -0.97 -4.39 -8.97
N LEU A 78 -2.25 -4.16 -9.30
CA LEU A 78 -2.64 -3.10 -10.22
C LEU A 78 -2.12 -1.80 -9.60
N ALA A 79 -0.89 -1.43 -9.97
CA ALA A 79 -0.46 -0.06 -9.85
C ALA A 79 -1.48 0.73 -10.66
N ALA A 80 -2.07 1.75 -10.02
CA ALA A 80 -2.53 2.87 -10.79
C ALA A 80 -1.34 3.26 -11.69
N ASP A 81 -1.54 3.16 -13.01
CA ASP A 81 -0.52 3.27 -14.06
C ASP A 81 0.13 1.94 -14.52
N SER A 82 -0.64 1.19 -15.31
CA SER A 82 -0.09 0.26 -16.29
C SER A 82 0.55 1.02 -17.45
N ARG A 83 1.65 1.75 -17.23
CA ARG A 83 2.61 1.97 -18.31
C ARG A 83 3.49 0.73 -18.37
N LYS A 84 3.11 -0.18 -19.26
CA LYS A 84 4.04 -1.15 -19.86
C LYS A 84 5.29 -0.38 -20.27
N GLU A 85 6.39 -0.51 -19.55
CA GLU A 85 7.70 -0.29 -20.15
C GLU A 85 8.28 -1.68 -20.42
N ASN A 86 7.89 -2.19 -21.59
CA ASN A 86 8.64 -3.22 -22.26
C ASN A 86 10.10 -2.78 -22.32
N SER A 87 10.98 -3.69 -21.92
CA SER A 87 12.41 -3.66 -22.20
C SER A 87 12.74 -3.03 -23.56
N GLY A 88 13.46 -1.91 -23.50
CA GLY A 88 14.28 -1.35 -24.58
C GLY A 88 13.53 -0.68 -25.73
N ASP A 89 13.27 0.63 -25.62
CA ASP A 89 13.49 1.58 -26.72
C ASP A 89 13.50 3.02 -26.18
N ALA A 90 14.32 3.87 -26.81
CA ALA A 90 14.68 5.20 -26.38
C ALA A 90 13.48 6.15 -26.19
N VAL A 91 13.52 6.97 -25.12
CA VAL A 91 13.07 8.37 -25.20
C VAL A 91 13.93 9.24 -24.29
N VAL A 92 14.89 9.91 -24.92
CA VAL A 92 15.43 11.19 -24.48
C VAL A 92 14.31 12.23 -24.55
N ALA A 93 14.23 13.11 -23.56
CA ALA A 93 13.58 14.42 -23.69
C ALA A 93 14.39 15.36 -22.78
N ALA A 94 15.20 16.30 -23.29
CA ALA A 94 14.83 17.47 -24.11
C ALA A 94 13.81 18.35 -23.41
#